data_AF-A0A2A2QY15-F1
#
_entry.id   AF-A0A2A2QY15-F1
#
_cell.length_a   1.000
_cell.length_b   1.000
_cell.length_c   1.000
_cell.angle_alpha   90.00
_cell.angle_beta   90.00
_cell.angle_gamma   90.00
#
_symmetry.space_group_name_H-M   'P 1'
#
loop_
_entity.id
_entity.type
_entity.pdbx_description
1 polymer ?
#
loop_
_entity_poly.entity_id
_entity_poly.type
_entity_poly.pdbx_seq_one_letter_code
_entity_poly.pdbx_strand_id
1 'polypeptide(L)'
;MHHSSLPTLDRVKRVNRSWLVQGHLNDHADAWLEYLASHGDPRLQSACMAARRMCALRGPLEDSKPWFHAGLFSPATAPEARRFIASHRVTKATVPAMADDDDVKLWLDQPPFPRPPVRLGQA
;
A
#
# COMPACT_ATOMS: atom_id res chain seq x y z
N MET A 1 -9.34 -31.62 -2.15
CA MET A 1 -10.19 -30.44 -2.45
C MET A 1 -9.29 -29.21 -2.66
N HIS A 2 -8.77 -28.99 -3.87
CA HIS A 2 -7.94 -27.81 -4.17
C HIS A 2 -8.83 -26.71 -4.75
N HIS A 3 -9.02 -25.63 -3.99
CA HIS A 3 -9.94 -24.55 -4.33
C HIS A 3 -9.36 -23.62 -5.40
N SER A 4 -10.20 -23.27 -6.36
CA SER A 4 -10.00 -22.37 -7.51
C SER A 4 -9.67 -20.91 -7.13
N SER A 5 -8.54 -20.66 -6.43
CA SER A 5 -8.07 -19.30 -6.09
C SER A 5 -7.18 -18.65 -7.16
N LEU A 6 -6.66 -19.44 -8.10
CA LEU A 6 -5.71 -19.04 -9.14
C LEU A 6 -6.15 -17.84 -10.01
N PRO A 7 -7.43 -17.67 -10.41
CA PRO A 7 -7.82 -16.58 -11.31
C PRO A 7 -7.65 -15.18 -10.72
N THR A 8 -7.87 -15.03 -9.40
CA THR A 8 -7.81 -13.70 -8.76
C THR A 8 -6.35 -13.31 -8.51
N LEU A 9 -5.53 -14.23 -8.01
CA LEU A 9 -4.11 -14.00 -7.78
C LEU A 9 -3.36 -13.69 -9.08
N ASP A 10 -3.56 -14.50 -10.13
CA ASP A 10 -2.86 -14.31 -11.41
C ASP A 10 -3.18 -12.96 -12.04
N ARG A 11 -4.43 -12.50 -11.90
CA ARG A 11 -4.84 -11.17 -12.35
C ARG A 11 -4.14 -10.07 -11.56
N VAL A 12 -4.07 -10.20 -10.23
CA VAL A 12 -3.40 -9.23 -9.36
C VAL A 12 -1.91 -9.16 -9.66
N LYS A 13 -1.22 -10.31 -9.80
CA LYS A 13 0.20 -10.36 -10.19
C LYS A 13 0.43 -9.74 -11.57
N ARG A 14 -0.45 -10.01 -12.54
CA ARG A 14 -0.36 -9.40 -13.89
C ARG A 14 -0.48 -7.88 -13.85
N VAL A 15 -1.42 -7.33 -13.07
CA VAL A 15 -1.59 -5.88 -12.89
C VAL A 15 -0.39 -5.29 -12.17
N ASN A 16 0.07 -5.92 -11.08
CA ASN A 16 1.24 -5.47 -10.33
C ASN A 16 2.49 -5.38 -11.22
N ARG A 17 2.71 -6.38 -12.08
CA ARG A 17 3.85 -6.44 -13.01
C ARG A 17 3.76 -5.49 -14.20
N SER A 18 2.58 -4.96 -14.53
CA SER A 18 2.44 -4.05 -15.67
C SER A 18 2.91 -2.63 -15.38
N TRP A 19 3.25 -2.33 -14.12
CA TRP A 19 3.64 -0.99 -13.70
C TRP A 19 5.13 -0.87 -13.40
N LEU A 20 5.72 0.20 -13.92
CA LEU A 20 7.01 0.69 -13.43
C LEU A 20 6.77 1.43 -12.11
N VAL A 21 7.38 0.94 -11.04
CA VAL A 21 7.33 1.50 -9.68
C VAL A 21 8.75 1.71 -9.17
N GLN A 22 8.94 2.75 -8.35
CA GLN A 22 10.23 3.04 -7.74
C GLN A 22 10.56 1.98 -6.67
N GLY A 23 11.86 1.68 -6.53
CA GLY A 23 12.37 0.79 -5.47
C GLY A 23 11.83 -0.64 -5.50
N HIS A 24 11.46 -1.17 -6.67
CA HIS A 24 11.04 -2.57 -6.84
C HIS A 24 9.79 -2.96 -6.03
N LEU A 25 8.87 -2.01 -5.76
CA LEU A 25 7.65 -2.27 -4.98
C LEU A 25 6.78 -3.40 -5.58
N ASN A 26 6.80 -3.55 -6.90
CA ASN A 26 6.14 -4.65 -7.61
C ASN A 26 6.74 -6.01 -7.21
N ASP A 27 8.07 -6.11 -7.20
CA ASP A 27 8.77 -7.35 -6.84
C ASP A 27 8.52 -7.71 -5.37
N HIS A 28 8.49 -6.69 -4.50
CA HIS A 28 8.18 -6.84 -3.08
C HIS A 28 6.73 -7.31 -2.84
N ALA A 29 5.77 -6.77 -3.62
CA ALA A 29 4.38 -7.18 -3.59
C ALA A 29 4.19 -8.63 -4.08
N ASP A 30 4.90 -9.01 -5.15
CA ASP A 30 4.91 -10.38 -5.65
C ASP A 30 5.48 -11.35 -4.60
N ALA A 31 6.59 -10.99 -3.94
CA ALA A 31 7.19 -11.81 -2.89
C ALA A 31 6.27 -11.99 -1.67
N TRP A 32 5.53 -10.96 -1.27
CA TRP A 32 4.56 -11.08 -0.19
C TRP A 32 3.36 -11.95 -0.56
N LEU A 33 2.85 -11.83 -1.80
CA LEU A 33 1.79 -12.71 -2.30
C LEU A 33 2.23 -14.17 -2.37
N GLU A 34 3.47 -14.43 -2.79
CA GLU A 34 4.07 -15.77 -2.80
C GLU A 34 4.24 -16.32 -1.38
N TYR A 35 4.66 -15.49 -0.43
CA TYR A 35 4.70 -15.84 0.98
C TYR A 35 3.33 -16.25 1.51
N LEU A 36 2.26 -15.48 1.24
CA LEU A 36 0.90 -15.87 1.67
C LEU A 36 0.44 -17.17 1.01
N ALA A 37 0.72 -17.34 -0.29
CA ALA A 37 0.36 -18.54 -1.04
C ALA A 37 1.06 -19.79 -0.52
N SER A 38 2.36 -19.71 -0.18
CA SER A 38 3.13 -20.85 0.33
C SER A 38 2.64 -21.33 1.70
N HIS A 39 2.04 -20.44 2.49
CA HIS A 39 1.48 -20.75 3.81
C HIS A 39 -0.01 -21.12 3.76
N GLY A 40 -0.65 -21.09 2.57
CA GLY A 40 -2.10 -21.31 2.45
C GLY A 40 -2.92 -20.26 3.22
N ASP A 41 -2.38 -19.05 3.37
CA ASP A 41 -2.95 -18.04 4.24
C ASP A 41 -4.28 -17.49 3.65
N PRO A 42 -5.39 -17.50 4.40
CA PRO A 42 -6.68 -17.02 3.92
C PRO A 42 -6.67 -15.53 3.55
N ARG A 43 -5.72 -14.74 4.07
CA ARG A 43 -5.57 -13.32 3.74
C ARG A 43 -5.18 -13.09 2.28
N LEU A 44 -4.63 -14.08 1.59
CA LEU A 44 -4.26 -13.97 0.17
C LEU A 44 -5.45 -13.50 -0.69
N GLN A 45 -6.60 -14.14 -0.53
CA GLN A 45 -7.80 -13.80 -1.29
C GLN A 45 -8.32 -12.42 -0.88
N SER A 46 -8.34 -12.12 0.42
CA SER A 46 -8.77 -10.82 0.95
C SER A 46 -7.90 -9.67 0.45
N ALA A 47 -6.58 -9.83 0.45
CA ALA A 47 -5.62 -8.87 -0.08
C ALA A 47 -5.85 -8.60 -1.57
N CYS A 48 -6.01 -9.65 -2.37
CA CYS A 48 -6.28 -9.53 -3.80
C CYS A 48 -7.61 -8.81 -4.10
N MET A 49 -8.66 -9.09 -3.31
CA MET A 49 -9.94 -8.40 -3.43
C MET A 49 -9.84 -6.94 -3.00
N ALA A 50 -9.16 -6.65 -1.89
CA ALA A 50 -8.97 -5.31 -1.37
C ALA A 50 -8.18 -4.43 -2.36
N ALA A 51 -7.10 -4.94 -2.96
CA ALA A 51 -6.35 -4.24 -4.01
C ALA A 51 -7.26 -3.80 -5.18
N ARG A 52 -8.12 -4.70 -5.65
CA ARG A 52 -9.07 -4.42 -6.74
C ARG A 52 -10.14 -3.40 -6.33
N ARG A 53 -10.70 -3.55 -5.13
CA ARG A 53 -11.73 -2.64 -4.61
C ARG A 53 -11.19 -1.24 -4.41
N MET A 54 -10.01 -1.11 -3.82
CA MET A 54 -9.35 0.19 -3.62
C MET A 54 -9.05 0.87 -4.95
N CYS A 55 -8.55 0.15 -5.96
CA CYS A 55 -8.42 0.72 -7.29
C CYS A 55 -9.74 1.28 -7.82
N ALA A 56 -10.88 0.62 -7.59
CA ALA A 56 -12.17 1.09 -8.08
C ALA A 56 -12.69 2.35 -7.37
N LEU A 57 -12.15 2.72 -6.21
CA LEU A 57 -12.52 3.94 -5.48
C LEU A 57 -11.82 5.19 -6.00
N ARG A 58 -10.76 5.04 -6.80
CA ARG A 58 -9.98 6.16 -7.31
C ARG A 58 -10.80 7.04 -8.26
N GLY A 59 -10.51 8.33 -8.25
CA GLY A 59 -11.02 9.27 -9.25
C GLY A 59 -10.49 8.95 -10.67
N PRO A 60 -11.18 9.38 -11.75
CA PRO A 60 -10.80 9.04 -13.13
C PRO A 60 -9.36 9.43 -13.53
N LEU A 61 -8.81 10.48 -12.89
CA LEU A 61 -7.47 11.01 -13.16
C LEU A 61 -6.43 10.61 -12.13
N GLU A 62 -6.81 9.84 -11.10
CA GLU A 62 -5.89 9.43 -10.05
C GLU A 62 -5.04 8.23 -10.49
N ASP A 63 -3.77 8.23 -10.09
CA ASP A 63 -2.88 7.09 -10.30
C ASP A 63 -3.43 5.87 -9.55
N SER A 64 -3.59 4.74 -10.25
CA SER A 64 -4.07 3.50 -9.63
C SER A 64 -3.06 2.83 -8.70
N LYS A 65 -1.76 3.11 -8.83
CA LYS A 65 -0.71 2.37 -8.11
C LYS A 65 -0.82 2.54 -6.58
N PRO A 66 -0.96 3.76 -6.02
CA PRO A 66 -1.08 3.91 -4.57
C PRO A 66 -2.33 3.22 -4.00
N TRP A 67 -3.48 3.35 -4.68
CA TRP A 67 -4.72 2.67 -4.30
C TRP A 67 -4.59 1.15 -4.29
N PHE A 68 -3.95 0.61 -5.33
CA PHE A 68 -3.69 -0.83 -5.45
C PHE A 68 -2.87 -1.34 -4.28
N HIS A 69 -1.70 -0.73 -4.03
CA HIS A 69 -0.78 -1.20 -2.99
C HIS A 69 -1.35 -0.97 -1.58
N ALA A 70 -2.12 0.09 -1.37
CA ALA A 70 -2.84 0.32 -0.11
C ALA A 70 -3.86 -0.79 0.16
N GLY A 71 -4.67 -1.16 -0.84
CA GLY A 71 -5.60 -2.28 -0.72
C GLY A 71 -4.86 -3.61 -0.54
N LEU A 72 -3.81 -3.84 -1.32
CA LEU A 72 -3.05 -5.09 -1.30
C LEU A 72 -2.46 -5.37 0.08
N PHE A 73 -1.74 -4.41 0.65
CA PHE A 73 -1.05 -4.58 1.94
C PHE A 73 -1.93 -4.27 3.16
N SER A 74 -3.21 -3.89 2.98
CA SER A 74 -4.11 -3.60 4.10
C SER A 74 -4.25 -4.71 5.15
N PRO A 75 -4.15 -6.02 4.85
CA PRO A 75 -4.18 -7.08 5.87
C PRO A 75 -2.79 -7.54 6.32
N ALA A 76 -1.71 -6.86 5.92
CA ALA A 76 -0.35 -7.20 6.34
C ALA A 76 -0.16 -6.94 7.83
N THR A 77 0.55 -7.84 8.51
CA THR A 77 0.99 -7.61 9.89
C THR A 77 2.20 -6.68 9.92
N ALA A 78 2.53 -6.13 11.09
CA ALA A 78 3.72 -5.28 11.24
C ALA A 78 5.03 -6.02 10.86
N PRO A 79 5.29 -7.27 11.29
CA PRO A 79 6.46 -8.02 10.84
C PRO A 79 6.53 -8.21 9.33
N GLU A 80 5.39 -8.48 8.68
CA GLU A 80 5.32 -8.61 7.22
C GLU A 80 5.59 -7.29 6.52
N ALA A 81 4.98 -6.19 6.97
CA ALA A 81 5.20 -4.87 6.40
C ALA A 81 6.67 -4.42 6.55
N ARG A 82 7.29 -4.67 7.71
CA ARG A 82 8.73 -4.43 7.94
C ARG A 82 9.61 -5.32 7.06
N ARG A 83 9.20 -6.55 6.79
CA ARG A 83 9.95 -7.46 5.93
C ARG A 83 9.87 -7.09 4.45
N PHE A 84 8.66 -6.83 3.95
CA PHE A 84 8.41 -6.73 2.51
C PHE A 84 8.39 -5.28 2.02
N ILE A 85 8.03 -4.30 2.83
CA ILE A 85 7.85 -2.91 2.36
C ILE A 85 8.49 -1.85 3.27
N ALA A 86 9.52 -2.20 4.06
CA ALA A 86 10.19 -1.27 4.97
C ALA A 86 10.67 0.02 4.28
N SER A 87 11.22 -0.08 3.07
CA SER A 87 11.74 1.07 2.30
C SER A 87 10.64 1.92 1.66
N HIS A 88 9.40 1.44 1.60
CA HIS A 88 8.30 2.07 0.87
C HIS A 88 7.41 2.87 1.82
N ARG A 89 7.95 3.96 2.37
CA ARG A 89 7.34 4.74 3.47
C ARG A 89 5.86 5.10 3.24
N VAL A 90 5.51 5.56 2.05
CA VAL A 90 4.11 5.93 1.72
C VAL A 90 3.20 4.71 1.73
N THR A 91 3.60 3.62 1.08
CA THR A 91 2.83 2.36 1.10
C THR A 91 2.74 1.79 2.50
N LYS A 92 3.83 1.82 3.26
CA LYS A 92 3.90 1.36 4.65
C LYS A 92 2.91 2.12 5.54
N ALA A 93 2.78 3.44 5.35
CA ALA A 93 1.83 4.28 6.08
C ALA A 93 0.34 3.94 5.81
N THR A 94 0.04 3.23 4.72
CA THR A 94 -1.33 2.77 4.43
C THR A 94 -1.70 1.44 5.10
N VAL A 95 -0.72 0.77 5.73
CA VAL A 95 -0.95 -0.51 6.42
C VAL A 95 -1.41 -0.22 7.85
N PRO A 96 -2.63 -0.65 8.25
CA PRO A 96 -3.16 -0.36 9.60
C PRO A 96 -2.24 -0.81 10.74
N ALA A 97 -1.56 -1.95 10.59
CA ALA A 97 -0.65 -2.48 11.60
C ALA A 97 0.65 -1.66 11.78
N MET A 98 0.90 -0.67 10.91
CA MET A 98 2.09 0.19 10.94
C MET A 98 1.79 1.60 11.46
N ALA A 99 0.59 1.85 12.00
CA ALA A 99 0.20 3.17 12.49
C ALA A 99 1.16 3.74 13.55
N ASP A 100 1.73 2.88 14.41
CA ASP A 100 2.65 3.26 15.48
C ASP A 100 4.13 3.04 15.13
N ASP A 101 4.47 2.84 13.85
CA ASP A 101 5.85 2.63 13.41
C ASP A 101 6.62 3.96 13.31
N ASP A 102 7.79 4.09 13.95
CA ASP A 102 8.56 5.35 14.02
C ASP A 102 8.92 5.96 12.64
N ASP A 103 9.03 5.11 11.62
CA ASP A 103 9.31 5.53 10.25
C ASP A 103 8.06 5.97 9.47
N VAL A 104 6.86 5.66 9.98
CA VAL A 104 5.58 6.15 9.44
C VAL A 104 5.33 7.54 10.01
N LYS A 105 5.62 8.54 9.19
CA LYS A 105 5.36 9.94 9.52
C LYS A 105 3.99 10.33 9.00
N LEU A 106 3.01 10.49 9.89
CA LEU A 106 1.72 11.05 9.54
C LEU A 106 1.84 12.57 9.43
N TRP A 107 1.33 13.13 8.34
CA TRP A 107 1.36 14.58 8.12
C TRP A 107 0.63 15.36 9.23
N LEU A 108 -0.41 14.76 9.82
CA LEU A 108 -1.19 15.35 10.91
C LEU A 108 -0.39 15.55 12.20
N ASP A 109 0.72 14.82 12.38
CA ASP A 109 1.60 14.95 13.55
C ASP A 109 2.67 16.03 13.36
N GLN A 110 2.72 16.67 12.19
CA GLN A 110 3.65 17.76 11.94
C GLN A 110 3.11 19.08 12.53
N PRO A 111 3.95 19.89 13.20
CA PRO A 111 3.53 21.20 13.66
C PRO A 111 3.05 22.04 12.47
N PRO A 112 2.04 22.90 12.65
CA PRO A 112 1.53 23.73 11.57
C PRO A 112 2.67 24.56 10.97
N PHE A 113 2.70 24.65 9.64
CA PHE A 113 3.68 25.48 8.94
C PHE A 113 3.61 26.91 9.52
N PRO A 114 4.75 27.54 9.88
CA PRO A 114 4.74 28.90 10.39
C PRO A 114 4.09 29.79 9.34
N ARG A 115 3.02 30.50 9.72
CA ARG A 115 2.39 31.46 8.81
C ARG A 115 3.41 32.57 8.55
N PRO A 116 3.61 33.00 7.29
CA PRO A 116 4.44 34.15 7.02
C PRO A 116 3.87 35.37 7.77
N PRO A 117 4.73 36.27 8.29
CA PRO A 117 4.26 37.47 8.97
C PRO A 117 3.38 38.28 8.01
N VAL A 118 2.19 38.65 8.48
CA VAL A 118 1.31 39.58 7.77
C VAL A 118 2.04 40.92 7.69
N ARG A 119 2.49 41.31 6.50
CA ARG A 119 2.95 42.68 6.27
C ARG A 119 1.71 43.57 6.34
N LEU A 120 1.46 44.15 7.51
CA LEU A 120 0.55 45.29 7.63
C LEU A 120 1.15 46.39 6.74
N GLY A 121 0.45 46.71 5.66
CA GLY A 121 0.82 47.78 4.74
C GLY A 121 1.03 49.06 5.55
N GLN A 122 2.19 49.69 5.34
CA GLN A 122 2.44 51.03 5.81
C GLN A 122 1.47 51.95 5.06
N ALA A 123 0.59 52.60 5.83
CA ALA A 123 -0.26 53.69 5.39
C ALA A 123 0.56 54.96 5.17
#